data_AF-A0A3B0AZA9-F1
#
_entry.id   AF-A0A3B0AZA9-F1
#
_cell.length_a   1.000
_cell.length_b   1.000
_cell.length_c   1.000
_cell.angle_alpha   90.00
_cell.angle_beta   90.00
_cell.angle_gamma   90.00
#
_symmetry.space_group_name_H-M   'P 1'
#
loop_
_entity.id
_entity.type
_entity.pdbx_description
1 polymer ?
#
loop_
_entity_poly.entity_id
_entity_poly.type
_entity_poly.pdbx_seq_one_letter_code
_entity_poly.pdbx_strand_id
1 'polypeptide(L)'
;MGSVIVAVLLAAWLAVTVLAALPRIGGGVRGRVPAWFSPLVPSWAFFAPRPATRDQVLMYRDFLANGAFGPLREVWPGGGPGGRAGKAVSDTVGHLLETVGKSRRAGRAGGPEEARLRDARLMISTPYLLLLGRACAAPHDAAAVGLQFAVAFASLREEEPEVVFVSAVHRLETGVPEGVPC
;
A
#
# COMPACT_ATOMS: atom_id res chain seq x y z
N MET A 1 10.76 40.94 34.06
CA MET A 1 9.84 41.01 32.89
C MET A 1 10.38 40.30 31.66
N GLY A 2 11.65 40.49 31.27
CA GLY A 2 12.18 39.86 30.05
C GLY A 2 12.05 38.33 29.99
N SER A 3 12.30 37.62 31.11
CA SER A 3 12.16 36.16 31.18
C SER A 3 10.72 35.68 30.96
N VAL A 4 9.72 36.42 31.44
CA VAL A 4 8.31 36.09 31.28
C VAL A 4 7.88 36.21 29.82
N ILE A 5 8.33 37.27 29.13
CA ILE A 5 8.05 37.48 27.71
C ILE A 5 8.64 36.34 26.88
N VAL A 6 9.90 35.98 27.13
CA VAL A 6 10.57 34.87 26.44
C VAL A 6 9.84 33.55 26.70
N ALA A 7 9.44 33.28 27.95
CA ALA A 7 8.70 32.08 28.30
C ALA A 7 7.35 31.98 27.57
N VAL A 8 6.60 33.07 27.47
CA VAL A 8 5.32 33.11 26.75
C VAL A 8 5.53 32.86 25.26
N LEU A 9 6.56 33.46 24.65
CA LEU A 9 6.86 33.25 23.23
C LEU A 9 7.25 31.80 22.93
N LEU A 10 8.11 31.20 23.76
CA LEU A 10 8.50 29.80 23.60
C LEU A 10 7.35 28.83 23.87
N ALA A 11 6.48 29.13 24.84
CA ALA A 11 5.29 28.33 25.11
C ALA A 11 4.30 28.39 23.95
N ALA A 12 4.06 29.57 23.37
CA ALA A 12 3.22 29.73 22.20
C ALA A 12 3.80 29.00 20.97
N TRP A 13 5.11 29.13 20.73
CA TRP A 13 5.81 28.41 19.67
C TRP A 13 5.71 26.89 19.87
N LEU A 14 5.96 26.39 21.08
CA LEU A 14 5.83 24.97 21.42
C LEU A 14 4.39 24.47 21.19
N ALA A 15 3.38 25.23 21.60
CA ALA A 15 1.97 24.87 21.37
C ALA A 15 1.67 24.75 19.86
N VAL A 16 2.13 25.70 19.05
CA VAL A 16 1.96 25.65 17.58
C VAL A 16 2.64 24.43 16.99
N THR A 17 3.87 24.11 17.42
CA THR A 17 4.62 22.95 16.89
C THR A 17 3.98 21.61 17.27
N VAL A 18 3.50 21.47 18.52
CA VAL A 18 2.79 20.26 18.98
C VAL A 18 1.47 20.10 18.22
N LEU A 19 0.67 21.16 18.10
CA LEU A 19 -0.60 21.11 17.37
C LEU A 19 -0.40 20.79 15.88
N ALA A 20 0.65 21.33 15.26
CA ALA A 20 1.02 21.04 13.88
C ALA A 20 1.51 19.59 13.68
N ALA A 21 2.01 18.93 14.73
CA ALA A 21 2.48 17.55 14.69
C ALA A 21 1.37 16.50 14.85
N LEU A 22 0.18 16.90 15.31
CA LEU A 22 -0.93 15.96 15.55
C LEU A 22 -1.58 15.47 14.24
N PRO A 23 -1.82 14.17 14.06
CA PRO A 23 -2.27 13.60 12.79
C PRO A 23 -3.66 14.06 12.33
N ARG A 24 -4.57 14.39 13.27
CA ARG A 24 -5.95 14.81 12.94
C ARG A 24 -6.08 16.28 12.58
N ILE A 25 -5.28 17.15 13.20
CA ILE A 25 -5.44 18.61 13.12
C ILE A 25 -4.23 19.32 12.51
N GLY A 26 -3.08 18.65 12.42
CA GLY A 26 -1.81 19.24 12.04
C GLY A 26 -1.81 19.83 10.63
N GLY A 27 -2.46 19.17 9.66
CA GLY A 27 -2.62 19.71 8.31
C GLY A 27 -3.38 21.04 8.28
N GLY A 28 -4.46 21.15 9.07
CA GLY A 28 -5.24 22.38 9.18
C GLY A 28 -4.52 23.49 9.95
N VAL A 29 -3.74 23.14 10.98
CA VAL A 29 -2.92 24.11 11.72
C VAL A 29 -1.82 24.65 10.82
N ARG A 30 -1.09 23.78 10.10
CA ARG A 30 0.01 24.17 9.22
C ARG A 30 -0.46 25.00 8.02
N GLY A 31 -1.66 24.75 7.52
CA GLY A 31 -2.28 25.58 6.47
C GLY A 31 -2.68 26.99 6.92
N ARG A 32 -2.78 27.24 8.23
CA ARG A 32 -3.07 28.57 8.81
C ARG A 32 -1.82 29.32 9.25
N VAL A 33 -0.67 28.66 9.29
CA VAL A 33 0.61 29.29 9.62
C VAL A 33 1.08 30.12 8.42
N PRO A 34 1.47 31.40 8.61
CA PRO A 34 2.01 32.22 7.53
C PRO A 34 3.23 31.56 6.87
N ALA A 35 3.36 31.70 5.55
CA ALA A 35 4.44 31.06 4.78
C ALA A 35 5.85 31.39 5.32
N TRP A 36 6.07 32.62 5.79
CA TRP A 36 7.34 33.06 6.38
C TRP A 36 7.64 32.42 7.75
N PHE A 37 6.62 31.95 8.47
CA PHE A 37 6.76 31.29 9.77
C PHE A 37 6.80 29.76 9.65
N SER A 38 6.38 29.20 8.51
CA SER A 38 6.39 27.75 8.27
C SER A 38 7.76 27.07 8.47
N PRO A 39 8.92 27.68 8.13
CA PRO A 39 10.23 27.07 8.37
C PRO A 39 10.57 26.90 9.86
N LEU A 40 9.96 27.70 10.75
CA LEU A 40 10.16 27.63 12.20
C LEU A 40 9.31 26.54 12.87
N VAL A 41 8.38 25.92 12.13
CA VAL A 41 7.52 24.84 12.62
C VAL A 41 8.07 23.51 12.10
N PRO A 42 8.87 22.76 12.88
CA PRO A 42 9.46 21.51 12.44
C PRO A 42 8.39 20.51 12.03
N SER A 43 8.57 19.84 10.89
CA SER A 43 7.82 18.63 10.56
C SER A 43 8.58 17.42 11.08
N TRP A 44 8.09 16.87 12.19
CA TRP A 44 8.56 15.59 12.71
C TRP A 44 8.27 14.40 11.78
N ALA A 45 7.42 14.61 10.77
CA ALA A 45 7.18 13.67 9.68
C ALA A 45 8.36 13.60 8.67
N PHE A 46 9.49 14.27 8.91
CA PHE A 46 10.67 14.22 8.03
C PHE A 46 11.14 12.77 7.77
N PHE A 47 11.12 11.91 8.80
CA PHE A 47 11.58 10.53 8.68
C PHE A 47 10.53 9.57 8.10
N ALA A 48 9.25 9.93 8.17
CA ALA A 48 8.16 9.16 7.58
C ALA A 48 6.97 10.08 7.28
N PRO A 49 6.96 10.76 6.11
CA PRO A 49 5.89 11.71 5.74
C PRO A 49 4.49 11.08 5.75
N ARG A 50 4.44 9.76 5.53
CA ARG A 50 3.25 8.91 5.68
C ARG A 50 3.67 7.70 6.51
N PRO A 51 3.59 7.76 7.85
CA PRO A 51 3.94 6.60 8.67
C PRO A 51 3.03 5.44 8.27
N ALA A 52 3.62 4.27 7.98
CA ALA A 52 2.85 3.07 7.74
C ALA A 52 2.17 2.69 9.06
N THR A 53 0.85 2.91 9.15
CA THR A 53 0.05 2.60 10.34
C THR A 53 -0.55 1.20 10.32
N ARG A 54 -0.44 0.52 9.18
CA ARG A 54 -0.95 -0.83 8.95
C ARG A 54 0.04 -1.59 8.08
N ASP A 55 0.19 -2.87 8.37
CA ASP A 55 1.05 -3.74 7.60
C ASP A 55 0.34 -4.12 6.30
N GLN A 56 1.06 -4.00 5.19
CA GLN A 56 0.57 -4.37 3.87
C GLN A 56 0.95 -5.81 3.60
N VAL A 57 -0.05 -6.65 3.33
CA VAL A 57 0.14 -8.08 3.08
C VAL A 57 -0.25 -8.38 1.64
N LEU A 58 0.66 -9.04 0.93
CA LEU A 58 0.36 -9.65 -0.36
C LEU A 58 -0.26 -11.02 -0.10
N MET A 59 -1.45 -11.24 -0.66
CA MET A 59 -2.18 -12.48 -0.54
C MET A 59 -2.53 -13.00 -1.93
N TYR A 60 -2.81 -14.29 -2.05
CA TYR A 60 -3.29 -14.90 -3.28
C TYR A 60 -4.31 -15.99 -2.95
N ARG A 61 -5.10 -16.34 -3.95
CA ARG A 61 -5.98 -17.49 -3.92
C ARG A 61 -6.00 -18.17 -5.27
N ASP A 62 -6.17 -19.48 -5.23
CA ASP A 62 -6.26 -20.30 -6.43
C ASP A 62 -7.70 -20.32 -6.95
N PHE A 63 -7.83 -20.40 -8.26
CA PHE A 63 -9.07 -20.65 -8.96
C PHE A 63 -9.05 -22.10 -9.45
N LEU A 64 -9.96 -22.91 -8.95
CA LEU A 64 -10.02 -24.34 -9.22
C LEU A 64 -10.81 -24.64 -10.50
N ALA A 65 -10.57 -25.79 -11.10
CA ALA A 65 -11.26 -26.23 -12.33
C ALA A 65 -12.80 -26.27 -12.19
N ASN A 66 -13.32 -26.45 -10.98
CA ASN A 66 -14.76 -26.43 -10.66
C ASN A 66 -15.35 -25.01 -10.59
N GLY A 67 -14.54 -23.97 -10.84
CA GLY A 67 -14.96 -22.57 -10.76
C GLY A 67 -14.98 -21.99 -9.35
N ALA A 68 -14.56 -22.75 -8.32
CA ALA A 68 -14.48 -22.28 -6.95
C ALA A 68 -13.16 -21.54 -6.69
N PHE A 69 -13.23 -20.58 -5.77
CA PHE A 69 -12.04 -19.93 -5.21
C PHE A 69 -11.55 -20.70 -3.98
N GLY A 70 -10.24 -20.94 -3.94
CA GLY A 70 -9.56 -21.41 -2.74
C GLY A 70 -9.50 -20.33 -1.64
N PRO A 71 -9.02 -20.70 -0.44
CA PRO A 71 -8.80 -19.75 0.64
C PRO A 71 -7.73 -18.73 0.26
N LEU A 72 -7.82 -17.52 0.84
CA LEU A 72 -6.76 -16.54 0.73
C LEU A 72 -5.54 -17.02 1.53
N ARG A 73 -4.37 -16.98 0.91
CA ARG A 73 -3.08 -17.37 1.51
C ARG A 73 -2.11 -16.20 1.39
N GLU A 74 -1.29 -15.99 2.39
CA GLU A 74 -0.25 -14.95 2.34
C GLU A 74 0.93 -15.37 1.47
N VAL A 75 1.55 -14.40 0.79
CA VAL A 75 2.76 -14.60 0.00
C VAL A 75 3.89 -13.77 0.58
N TRP A 76 4.85 -14.46 1.20
CA TRP A 76 6.10 -13.85 1.65
C TRP A 76 7.29 -14.48 0.95
N PRO A 77 8.33 -13.70 0.57
CA PRO A 77 9.58 -14.28 0.10
C PRO A 77 10.23 -15.16 1.18
N GLY A 78 11.15 -16.04 0.78
CA GLY A 78 11.93 -16.84 1.74
C GLY A 78 12.59 -15.94 2.78
N GLY A 79 12.36 -16.21 4.06
CA GLY A 79 12.76 -15.34 5.17
C GLY A 79 11.63 -14.47 5.77
N GLY A 80 10.42 -14.54 5.20
CA GLY A 80 9.23 -13.89 5.75
C GLY A 80 9.09 -12.40 5.36
N PRO A 81 8.26 -11.63 6.08
CA PRO A 81 8.12 -10.19 5.86
C PRO A 81 9.40 -9.41 6.22
N GLY A 82 10.29 -10.01 7.04
CA GLY A 82 11.57 -9.43 7.42
C GLY A 82 12.61 -9.49 6.29
N GLY A 83 13.48 -8.48 6.23
CA GLY A 83 14.63 -8.46 5.31
C GLY A 83 14.37 -7.78 3.96
N ARG A 84 15.37 -7.84 3.07
CA ARG A 84 15.37 -7.06 1.81
C ARG A 84 14.28 -7.50 0.83
N ALA A 85 14.03 -8.81 0.73
CA ALA A 85 13.02 -9.33 -0.17
C ALA A 85 11.61 -8.97 0.31
N GLY A 86 11.32 -9.10 1.61
CA GLY A 86 10.04 -8.67 2.20
C GLY A 86 9.81 -7.18 2.01
N LYS A 87 10.83 -6.35 2.23
CA LYS A 87 10.79 -4.92 1.95
C LYS A 87 10.50 -4.61 0.48
N ALA A 88 11.14 -5.31 -0.45
CA ALA A 88 10.90 -5.11 -1.88
C ALA A 88 9.45 -5.41 -2.27
N VAL A 89 8.85 -6.47 -1.70
CA VAL A 89 7.41 -6.76 -1.90
C VAL A 89 6.56 -5.63 -1.32
N SER A 90 6.82 -5.20 -0.09
CA SER A 90 6.10 -4.10 0.56
C SER A 90 6.18 -2.78 -0.22
N ASP A 91 7.37 -2.40 -0.69
CA ASP A 91 7.58 -1.20 -1.51
C ASP A 91 6.83 -1.31 -2.86
N THR A 92 6.82 -2.50 -3.46
CA THR A 92 6.08 -2.78 -4.71
C THR A 92 4.57 -2.67 -4.51
N VAL A 93 4.05 -3.18 -3.39
CA VAL A 93 2.64 -3.03 -3.00
C VAL A 93 2.29 -1.55 -2.83
N GLY A 94 3.12 -0.78 -2.12
CA GLY A 94 2.93 0.66 -1.97
C GLY A 94 2.84 1.39 -3.31
N HIS A 95 3.74 1.05 -4.25
CA HIS A 95 3.74 1.63 -5.59
C HIS A 95 2.50 1.22 -6.42
N LEU A 96 2.02 -0.02 -6.29
CA LEU A 96 0.77 -0.46 -6.92
C LEU A 96 -0.41 0.37 -6.41
N LEU A 97 -0.57 0.50 -5.08
CA LEU A 97 -1.68 1.23 -4.48
C LEU A 97 -1.66 2.72 -4.86
N GLU A 98 -0.48 3.33 -4.94
CA GLU A 98 -0.34 4.70 -5.43
C GLU A 98 -0.78 4.83 -6.90
N THR A 99 -0.39 3.87 -7.75
CA THR A 99 -0.75 3.83 -9.17
C THR A 99 -2.25 3.67 -9.36
N VAL A 100 -2.89 2.78 -8.59
CA VAL A 100 -4.35 2.58 -8.57
C VAL A 100 -5.03 3.86 -8.09
N GLY A 101 -4.53 4.49 -7.02
CA GLY A 101 -5.07 5.73 -6.48
C GLY A 101 -5.02 6.89 -7.48
N LYS A 102 -3.90 7.07 -8.19
CA LYS A 102 -3.76 8.07 -9.26
C LYS A 102 -4.72 7.79 -10.41
N SER A 103 -4.79 6.53 -10.86
CA SER A 103 -5.66 6.11 -11.97
C SER A 103 -7.14 6.30 -11.65
N ARG A 104 -7.57 5.97 -10.42
CA ARG A 104 -8.96 6.19 -9.96
C ARG A 104 -9.32 7.67 -9.87
N ARG A 105 -8.40 8.55 -9.47
CA ARG A 105 -8.65 10.00 -9.41
C ARG A 105 -8.77 10.61 -10.80
N ALA A 106 -7.91 10.19 -11.73
CA ALA A 106 -7.96 10.64 -13.13
C ALA A 106 -9.21 10.14 -13.86
N GLY A 107 -9.70 8.94 -13.52
CA GLY A 107 -10.77 8.26 -14.25
C GLY A 107 -12.21 8.58 -13.83
N ARG A 108 -12.45 9.51 -12.91
CA ARG A 108 -13.82 9.82 -12.41
C ARG A 108 -14.77 10.42 -13.46
N ALA A 109 -14.27 10.80 -14.64
CA ALA A 109 -15.06 11.40 -15.72
C ALA A 109 -15.12 10.53 -17.00
N GLY A 110 -14.53 9.33 -16.99
CA GLY A 110 -14.36 8.52 -18.20
C GLY A 110 -15.43 7.45 -18.42
N GLY A 111 -15.74 7.14 -19.68
CA GLY A 111 -16.63 6.05 -20.07
C GLY A 111 -16.06 4.64 -19.82
N PRO A 112 -16.85 3.57 -20.10
CA PRO A 112 -16.46 2.18 -19.84
C PRO A 112 -15.23 1.72 -20.64
N GLU A 113 -15.01 2.26 -21.84
CA GLU A 113 -13.83 1.93 -22.66
C GLU A 113 -12.53 2.45 -22.03
N GLU A 114 -12.53 3.68 -21.53
CA GLU A 114 -11.37 4.23 -20.82
C GLU A 114 -11.09 3.47 -19.52
N ALA A 115 -12.13 2.97 -18.83
CA ALA A 115 -11.96 2.13 -17.66
C ALA A 115 -11.20 0.84 -18.00
N ARG A 116 -11.59 0.16 -19.09
CA ARG A 116 -10.88 -1.04 -19.59
C ARG A 116 -9.42 -0.73 -19.96
N LEU A 117 -9.17 0.39 -20.63
CA LEU A 117 -7.81 0.79 -21.00
C LEU A 117 -6.95 1.08 -19.76
N ARG A 118 -7.54 1.70 -18.73
CA ARG A 118 -6.87 1.94 -17.44
C ARG A 118 -6.52 0.63 -16.73
N ASP A 119 -7.46 -0.31 -16.70
CA ASP A 119 -7.23 -1.63 -16.10
C ASP A 119 -6.14 -2.40 -16.85
N ALA A 120 -6.17 -2.40 -18.18
CA ALA A 120 -5.13 -3.02 -19.01
C ALA A 120 -3.75 -2.39 -18.75
N ARG A 121 -3.67 -1.05 -18.64
CA ARG A 121 -2.43 -0.33 -18.29
C ARG A 121 -1.92 -0.68 -16.90
N LEU A 122 -2.83 -0.90 -15.94
CA LEU A 122 -2.46 -1.34 -14.60
C LEU A 122 -1.87 -2.76 -14.64
N MET A 123 -2.50 -3.67 -15.39
CA MET A 123 -2.06 -5.07 -15.49
C MET A 123 -0.66 -5.24 -16.09
N ILE A 124 -0.25 -4.35 -17.00
CA ILE A 124 1.10 -4.35 -17.60
C ILE A 124 2.10 -3.49 -16.82
N SER A 125 1.67 -2.86 -15.72
CA SER A 125 2.58 -2.03 -14.92
C SER A 125 3.60 -2.91 -14.18
N THR A 126 4.83 -2.40 -14.04
CA THR A 126 5.89 -3.08 -13.29
C THR A 126 5.46 -3.58 -11.90
N PRO A 127 4.80 -2.77 -11.03
CA PRO A 127 4.41 -3.27 -9.71
C PRO A 127 3.37 -4.39 -9.79
N TYR A 128 2.47 -4.36 -10.77
CA TYR A 128 1.50 -5.44 -10.96
C TYR A 128 2.19 -6.74 -11.38
N LEU A 129 3.06 -6.68 -12.39
CA LEU A 129 3.75 -7.86 -12.91
C LEU A 129 4.71 -8.47 -11.87
N LEU A 130 5.40 -7.65 -11.06
CA LEU A 130 6.26 -8.14 -9.99
C LEU A 130 5.48 -8.88 -8.90
N LEU A 131 4.32 -8.35 -8.49
CA LEU A 131 3.46 -9.00 -7.50
C LEU A 131 2.78 -10.24 -8.07
N LEU A 132 2.37 -10.20 -9.35
CA LEU A 132 1.86 -11.36 -10.06
C LEU A 132 2.89 -12.48 -10.13
N GLY A 133 4.11 -12.18 -10.59
CA GLY A 133 5.20 -13.16 -10.64
C GLY A 133 5.53 -13.74 -9.26
N ARG A 134 5.48 -12.91 -8.21
CA ARG A 134 5.67 -13.40 -6.83
C ARG A 134 4.56 -14.34 -6.39
N ALA A 135 3.30 -14.02 -6.70
CA ALA A 135 2.15 -14.86 -6.40
C ALA A 135 2.17 -16.17 -7.21
N CYS A 136 2.60 -16.10 -8.47
CA CYS A 136 2.85 -17.24 -9.36
C CYS A 136 3.91 -18.22 -8.84
N ALA A 137 4.95 -17.69 -8.19
CA ALA A 137 6.01 -18.51 -7.60
C ALA A 137 5.64 -19.05 -6.20
N ALA A 138 4.39 -18.88 -5.75
CA ALA A 138 3.92 -19.44 -4.48
C ALA A 138 3.42 -20.89 -4.68
N PRO A 139 3.33 -21.70 -3.62
CA PRO A 139 2.82 -23.07 -3.75
C PRO A 139 1.32 -23.10 -4.08
N HIS A 140 0.98 -23.53 -5.29
CA HIS A 140 -0.40 -23.63 -5.75
C HIS A 140 -1.01 -25.01 -5.49
N ASP A 141 -2.33 -25.07 -5.39
CA ASP A 141 -3.06 -26.35 -5.44
C ASP A 141 -2.81 -27.05 -6.79
N ALA A 142 -2.61 -28.37 -6.78
CA ALA A 142 -2.40 -29.15 -7.99
C ALA A 142 -3.60 -29.09 -8.96
N ALA A 143 -4.80 -28.79 -8.46
CA ALA A 143 -6.01 -28.62 -9.25
C ALA A 143 -6.29 -27.15 -9.64
N ALA A 144 -5.37 -26.22 -9.33
CA ALA A 144 -5.51 -24.81 -9.68
C ALA A 144 -5.36 -24.61 -11.20
N VAL A 145 -6.35 -23.96 -11.82
CA VAL A 145 -6.33 -23.56 -13.23
C VAL A 145 -6.08 -22.06 -13.42
N GLY A 146 -6.09 -21.32 -12.33
CA GLY A 146 -5.75 -19.91 -12.29
C GLY A 146 -5.45 -19.42 -10.90
N LEU A 147 -5.04 -18.17 -10.80
CA LEU A 147 -4.74 -17.50 -9.55
C LEU A 147 -5.26 -16.07 -9.57
N GLN A 148 -5.49 -15.52 -8.38
CA GLN A 148 -5.77 -14.12 -8.18
C GLN A 148 -4.98 -13.64 -6.97
N PHE A 149 -4.25 -12.53 -7.11
CA PHE A 149 -3.60 -11.91 -5.97
C PHE A 149 -4.41 -10.74 -5.43
N ALA A 150 -4.24 -10.46 -4.16
CA ALA A 150 -4.89 -9.38 -3.44
C ALA A 150 -3.87 -8.67 -2.55
N VAL A 151 -4.14 -7.40 -2.29
CA VAL A 151 -3.42 -6.64 -1.27
C VAL A 151 -4.40 -6.34 -0.16
N ALA A 152 -4.00 -6.65 1.07
CA ALA A 152 -4.77 -6.34 2.26
C ALA A 152 -3.95 -5.52 3.26
N PHE A 153 -4.66 -4.76 4.09
CA PHE A 153 -4.10 -4.21 5.31
C PHE A 153 -4.36 -5.20 6.44
N ALA A 154 -3.29 -5.76 7.00
CA ALA A 154 -3.35 -6.51 8.23
C ALA A 154 -3.07 -5.57 9.42
N SER A 155 -3.81 -5.79 10.49
CA SER A 155 -3.55 -5.16 11.79
C SER A 155 -2.73 -6.13 12.65
N LEU A 156 -1.89 -5.60 13.55
CA LEU A 156 -1.19 -6.42 14.56
C LEU A 156 -2.14 -7.01 15.62
N ARG A 157 -3.35 -6.48 15.72
CA ARG A 157 -4.47 -7.09 16.47
C ARG A 157 -5.16 -8.07 15.53
N GLU A 158 -5.69 -9.17 16.04
CA GLU A 158 -6.41 -10.25 15.31
C GLU A 158 -7.69 -9.78 14.59
N GLU A 159 -7.63 -8.64 13.89
CA GLU A 159 -8.65 -8.09 13.03
C GLU A 159 -8.53 -8.73 11.65
N GLU A 160 -9.69 -8.99 11.04
CA GLU A 160 -9.75 -9.56 9.70
C GLU A 160 -9.10 -8.59 8.69
N PRO A 161 -8.19 -9.08 7.84
CA PRO A 161 -7.43 -8.22 6.95
C PRO A 161 -8.34 -7.50 5.94
N GLU A 162 -8.21 -6.17 5.88
CA GLU A 162 -9.01 -5.32 4.99
C GLU A 162 -8.43 -5.40 3.57
N VAL A 163 -9.10 -6.12 2.67
CA VAL A 163 -8.68 -6.23 1.26
C VAL A 163 -8.93 -4.90 0.55
N VAL A 164 -7.86 -4.29 0.04
CA VAL A 164 -7.89 -2.97 -0.62
C VAL A 164 -7.65 -3.02 -2.12
N PHE A 165 -7.11 -4.14 -2.62
CA PHE A 165 -6.93 -4.38 -4.04
C PHE A 165 -7.07 -5.87 -4.35
N VAL A 166 -7.67 -6.17 -5.50
CA VAL A 166 -7.81 -7.53 -6.04
C VAL A 166 -7.45 -7.49 -7.53
N SER A 167 -6.58 -8.39 -7.96
CA SER A 167 -6.16 -8.50 -9.36
C SER A 167 -7.26 -9.12 -10.24
N ALA A 168 -7.08 -9.06 -11.56
CA ALA A 168 -7.81 -9.98 -12.44
C ALA A 168 -7.40 -11.44 -12.13
N VAL A 169 -8.23 -12.40 -12.55
CA VAL A 169 -7.84 -13.82 -12.52
C VAL A 169 -6.89 -14.08 -13.67
N HIS A 170 -5.76 -14.72 -13.36
CA HIS A 170 -4.74 -15.12 -14.33
C HIS A 170 -4.73 -16.63 -14.46
N ARG A 171 -4.64 -17.14 -15.69
CA ARG A 171 -4.57 -18.58 -15.93
C ARG A 171 -3.18 -19.08 -15.54
N LEU A 172 -3.13 -20.20 -14.82
CA LEU A 172 -1.89 -20.92 -14.57
C LEU A 172 -1.65 -21.86 -15.75
N GLU A 173 -0.42 -21.90 -16.26
CA GLU A 173 -0.06 -22.92 -17.25
C GLU A 173 0.04 -24.27 -16.54
N THR A 174 -0.91 -25.15 -16.83
CA THR A 174 -0.93 -26.53 -16.33
C THR A 174 0.25 -27.30 -16.94
N GLY A 175 1.29 -27.59 -16.16
CA GLY A 175 2.39 -28.47 -16.57
C GLY A 175 3.81 -27.97 -16.31
N VAL A 176 3.98 -26.85 -15.61
CA VAL A 176 5.31 -26.30 -15.31
C VAL A 176 5.94 -27.06 -14.12
N PRO A 177 7.16 -27.64 -14.26
CA PRO A 177 7.85 -28.32 -13.16
C PRO A 177 8.17 -27.35 -12.03
N GLU A 178 8.26 -27.87 -10.79
CA GLU A 178 8.63 -27.09 -9.59
C GLU A 178 9.81 -26.16 -9.87
N GLY A 179 9.59 -24.84 -9.72
CA GLY A 179 10.66 -23.84 -9.74
C GLY A 179 10.75 -22.93 -10.97
N VAL A 180 9.83 -23.03 -11.95
CA VAL A 180 9.76 -22.04 -13.04
C VAL A 180 8.59 -21.09 -12.79
N PRO A 181 8.81 -19.76 -12.76
CA PRO A 181 7.73 -18.79 -12.60
C PRO A 181 6.84 -18.80 -13.85
N CYS A 182 5.52 -18.61 -13.66
CA CYS A 182 4.71 -18.05 -14.74
C CYS A 182 5.25 -16.67 -15.16
#